data_AF-A0A8X6U1T3-F1
#
_entry.id   AF-A0A8X6U1T3-F1
#
_cell.length_a   1.000
_cell.length_b   1.000
_cell.length_c   1.000
_cell.angle_alpha   90.00
_cell.angle_beta   90.00
_cell.angle_gamma   90.00
#
_symmetry.space_group_name_H-M   'P 1'
#
loop_
_entity.id
_entity.type
_entity.pdbx_description
1 polymer ?
#
loop_
_entity_poly.entity_id
_entity_poly.type
_entity_poly.pdbx_seq_one_letter_code
_entity_poly.pdbx_strand_id
1 'polypeptide(L)'
;MVVEVIFRKVKRFGSNVVQKCCLSHRPALRRLWLLVFILCIFSLIACAYYLNSNFDFHSMKVPKELTFRCKSSADRPIDTIRNGFGFPPTNQHASNARLRLDAKVLVFVETQYSHLGRQISEILEASRIKFKLEIAGKSLPLLTNLDKGKFAVLVFENFEKYLHMNKWNRELLDKYCREYNVGIIGFMKAQEETYVGAQLKGFPLYVHTNMAVRDYHLNGDSTVLRLTRAGEVFYGNIPGSDWTVFQPNHSTYEALASARSQTYQSSLASKGIDPLLTTVVHVC
;
A
#
# COMPACT_ATOMS: atom_id res chain seq x y z
N MET A 1 -57.14 -11.20 -57.92
CA MET A 1 -56.18 -10.36 -58.69
C MET A 1 -55.86 -9.15 -57.82
N VAL A 2 -54.84 -9.09 -56.98
CA VAL A 2 -53.46 -8.70 -57.34
C VAL A 2 -52.42 -9.34 -56.38
N VAL A 3 -52.86 -9.93 -55.25
CA VAL A 3 -51.95 -10.37 -54.17
C VAL A 3 -51.33 -11.76 -54.41
N GLU A 4 -52.03 -12.69 -55.07
CA GLU A 4 -51.50 -14.04 -55.33
C GLU A 4 -50.44 -14.12 -56.44
N VAL A 5 -50.42 -13.18 -57.38
CA VAL A 5 -49.46 -13.17 -58.50
C VAL A 5 -48.09 -12.66 -58.04
N ILE A 6 -48.07 -11.75 -57.05
CA ILE A 6 -46.83 -11.19 -56.48
C ILE A 6 -46.13 -12.24 -55.59
N PHE A 7 -46.89 -13.01 -54.81
CA PHE A 7 -46.30 -14.03 -53.93
C PHE A 7 -45.64 -15.19 -54.67
N ARG A 8 -46.18 -15.62 -55.83
CA ARG A 8 -45.57 -16.68 -56.65
C ARG A 8 -44.33 -16.21 -57.43
N LYS A 9 -44.25 -14.92 -57.81
CA LYS A 9 -43.10 -14.37 -58.54
C LYS A 9 -41.90 -14.11 -57.62
N VAL A 10 -42.14 -13.65 -56.38
CA VAL A 10 -41.08 -13.43 -55.39
C VAL A 10 -40.50 -14.75 -54.89
N LYS A 11 -41.32 -15.80 -54.72
CA LYS A 11 -40.85 -17.11 -54.23
C LYS A 11 -40.03 -17.92 -55.25
N ARG A 12 -40.24 -17.73 -56.57
CA ARG A 12 -39.41 -18.37 -57.62
C ARG A 12 -38.10 -17.63 -57.91
N PHE A 13 -38.04 -16.33 -57.69
CA PHE A 13 -36.79 -15.57 -57.88
C PHE A 13 -35.79 -15.79 -56.73
N GLY A 14 -36.30 -16.00 -55.50
CA GLY A 14 -35.47 -16.28 -54.32
C GLY A 14 -34.80 -17.66 -54.31
N SER A 15 -35.33 -18.67 -55.02
CA SER A 15 -34.76 -20.04 -54.94
C SER A 15 -33.61 -20.29 -55.91
N ASN A 16 -33.62 -19.68 -57.11
CA ASN A 16 -32.61 -19.97 -58.14
C ASN A 16 -31.33 -19.12 -58.00
N VAL A 17 -31.39 -17.99 -57.27
CA VAL A 17 -30.20 -17.20 -56.93
C VAL A 17 -29.50 -17.77 -55.68
N VAL A 18 -30.27 -18.29 -54.72
CA VAL A 18 -29.72 -18.87 -53.48
C VAL A 18 -29.02 -20.22 -53.74
N GLN A 19 -29.46 -20.99 -54.73
CA GLN A 19 -28.88 -22.33 -54.96
C GLN A 19 -27.58 -22.33 -55.78
N LYS A 20 -27.30 -21.29 -56.58
CA LYS A 20 -26.01 -21.15 -57.30
C LYS A 20 -24.93 -20.41 -56.50
N CYS A 21 -25.29 -19.59 -55.51
CA CYS A 21 -24.31 -18.93 -54.65
C CYS A 21 -23.78 -19.83 -53.50
N CYS A 22 -24.52 -20.86 -53.08
CA CYS A 22 -24.11 -21.71 -51.96
C CYS A 22 -23.10 -22.83 -52.30
N LEU A 23 -22.88 -23.15 -53.57
CA LEU A 23 -21.99 -24.25 -53.97
C LEU A 23 -20.57 -23.82 -54.37
N SER A 24 -20.35 -22.54 -54.72
CA SER A 24 -19.01 -22.02 -55.06
C SER A 24 -18.33 -21.24 -53.91
N HIS A 25 -19.09 -20.83 -52.88
CA HIS A 25 -18.57 -19.99 -51.78
C HIS A 25 -18.11 -20.79 -50.54
N ARG A 26 -18.30 -22.12 -50.50
CA ARG A 26 -17.79 -22.98 -49.40
C ARG A 26 -16.26 -23.07 -49.30
N PRO A 27 -15.48 -23.18 -50.41
CA PRO A 27 -14.02 -23.19 -50.32
C PRO A 27 -13.46 -21.79 -49.99
N ALA A 28 -14.13 -20.71 -50.38
CA ALA A 28 -13.72 -19.34 -50.07
C ALA A 28 -13.84 -19.01 -48.58
N LEU A 29 -14.93 -19.44 -47.93
CA LEU A 29 -15.09 -19.28 -46.48
C LEU A 29 -14.08 -20.13 -45.70
N ARG A 30 -13.88 -21.41 -46.07
CA ARG A 30 -12.85 -22.24 -45.42
C ARG A 30 -11.45 -21.64 -45.57
N ARG A 31 -11.11 -21.12 -46.76
CA ARG A 31 -9.83 -20.42 -46.98
C ARG A 31 -9.74 -19.11 -46.17
N LEU A 32 -10.83 -18.36 -46.04
CA LEU A 32 -10.88 -17.15 -45.22
C LEU A 32 -10.71 -17.48 -43.73
N TRP A 33 -11.39 -18.51 -43.22
CA TRP A 33 -11.22 -18.97 -41.84
C TRP A 33 -9.80 -19.47 -41.58
N LEU A 34 -9.20 -20.20 -42.53
CA LEU A 34 -7.80 -20.63 -42.43
C LEU A 34 -6.85 -19.43 -42.41
N LEU A 35 -7.08 -18.41 -43.26
CA LEU A 35 -6.27 -17.19 -43.26
C LEU A 35 -6.42 -16.42 -41.94
N VAL A 36 -7.63 -16.28 -41.41
CA VAL A 36 -7.87 -15.65 -40.10
C VAL A 36 -7.20 -16.44 -38.98
N PHE A 37 -7.28 -17.78 -39.01
CA PHE A 37 -6.62 -18.63 -38.01
C PHE A 37 -5.10 -18.51 -38.06
N ILE A 38 -4.52 -18.45 -39.26
CA ILE A 38 -3.09 -18.21 -39.46
C ILE A 38 -2.70 -16.82 -38.96
N LEU A 39 -3.50 -15.79 -39.23
CA LEU A 39 -3.27 -14.42 -38.75
C LEU A 39 -3.37 -14.33 -37.22
N CYS A 40 -4.32 -15.03 -36.60
CA CYS A 40 -4.44 -15.14 -35.15
C CYS A 40 -3.24 -15.87 -34.53
N ILE A 41 -2.82 -16.99 -35.11
CA ILE A 41 -1.62 -17.71 -34.65
C ILE A 41 -0.38 -16.84 -34.82
N PHE A 42 -0.24 -16.14 -35.95
CA PHE A 42 0.88 -15.23 -36.18
C PHE A 42 0.88 -14.06 -35.20
N SER A 43 -0.29 -13.48 -34.89
CA SER A 43 -0.46 -12.46 -33.86
C SER A 43 -0.10 -12.98 -32.47
N LEU A 44 -0.51 -14.20 -32.11
CA LEU A 44 -0.15 -14.83 -30.83
C LEU A 44 1.35 -15.12 -30.74
N ILE A 45 1.97 -15.59 -31.82
CA ILE A 45 3.42 -15.84 -31.87
C ILE A 45 4.18 -14.52 -31.83
N ALA A 46 3.72 -13.48 -32.53
CA ALA A 46 4.30 -12.15 -32.47
C ALA A 46 4.17 -11.55 -31.07
N CYS A 47 2.98 -11.62 -30.44
CA CYS A 47 2.78 -11.20 -29.05
C CYS A 47 3.64 -12.02 -28.08
N ALA A 48 3.74 -13.33 -28.26
CA ALA A 48 4.60 -14.17 -27.44
C ALA A 48 6.07 -13.83 -27.64
N TYR A 49 6.51 -13.54 -28.87
CA TYR A 49 7.88 -13.12 -29.16
C TYR A 49 8.16 -11.72 -28.61
N TYR A 50 7.24 -10.76 -28.74
CA TYR A 50 7.37 -9.43 -28.14
C TYR A 50 7.32 -9.48 -26.62
N LEU A 51 6.44 -10.29 -26.04
CA LEU A 51 6.41 -10.49 -24.60
C LEU A 51 7.70 -11.17 -24.16
N ASN A 52 8.18 -12.22 -24.83
CA ASN A 52 9.37 -12.98 -24.44
C ASN A 52 10.68 -12.22 -24.70
N SER A 53 10.77 -11.43 -25.77
CA SER A 53 11.91 -10.52 -26.02
C SER A 53 11.90 -9.32 -25.08
N ASN A 54 10.74 -8.83 -24.65
CA ASN A 54 10.66 -7.88 -23.53
C ASN A 54 10.77 -8.57 -22.15
N PHE A 55 10.59 -9.89 -22.06
CA PHE A 55 10.75 -10.67 -20.83
C PHE A 55 12.21 -11.04 -20.56
N ASP A 56 13.07 -10.96 -21.58
CA ASP A 56 14.49 -11.27 -21.49
C ASP A 56 15.30 -10.05 -21.00
N PHE A 57 14.87 -9.42 -19.89
CA PHE A 57 15.74 -8.86 -18.82
C PHE A 57 14.96 -8.20 -17.66
N HIS A 58 13.92 -8.86 -17.15
CA HIS A 58 13.74 -8.90 -15.70
C HIS A 58 13.41 -10.33 -15.32
N SER A 59 14.40 -11.20 -15.60
CA SER A 59 14.59 -12.43 -14.86
C SER A 59 14.24 -12.11 -13.40
N MET A 60 13.10 -12.63 -12.94
CA MET A 60 12.92 -12.90 -11.52
C MET A 60 14.11 -13.78 -11.19
N LYS A 61 15.23 -13.14 -10.84
CA LYS A 61 16.16 -13.69 -9.88
C LYS A 61 15.22 -14.09 -8.75
N VAL A 62 14.91 -15.38 -8.67
CA VAL A 62 14.72 -16.02 -7.38
C VAL A 62 15.80 -15.36 -6.54
N PRO A 63 15.45 -14.56 -5.52
CA PRO A 63 16.47 -13.90 -4.73
C PRO A 63 17.44 -15.00 -4.40
N LYS A 64 18.73 -14.85 -4.79
CA LYS A 64 19.76 -15.79 -4.36
C LYS A 64 19.43 -16.05 -2.92
N GLU A 65 19.20 -17.32 -2.54
CA GLU A 65 18.93 -17.65 -1.14
C GLU A 65 19.89 -16.80 -0.35
N LEU A 66 19.35 -15.82 0.36
CA LEU A 66 20.16 -14.98 1.21
C LEU A 66 20.57 -15.97 2.26
N THR A 67 21.76 -16.55 2.09
CA THR A 67 22.47 -17.22 3.16
C THR A 67 22.72 -16.10 4.15
N PHE A 68 21.73 -15.85 5.01
CA PHE A 68 21.83 -15.00 6.15
C PHE A 68 22.86 -15.66 7.03
N ARG A 69 24.13 -15.30 6.82
CA ARG A 69 25.16 -15.59 7.81
C ARG A 69 24.89 -14.64 8.95
N CYS A 70 24.01 -15.07 9.84
CA CYS A 70 23.82 -14.45 11.13
C CYS A 70 25.19 -14.46 11.82
N LYS A 71 25.86 -13.31 11.86
CA LYS A 71 26.82 -13.07 12.93
C LYS A 71 25.99 -12.93 14.20
N SER A 72 25.68 -14.08 14.80
CA SER A 72 25.28 -14.12 16.21
C SER A 72 26.34 -13.35 16.98
N SER A 73 25.94 -12.55 17.96
CA SER A 73 26.82 -11.86 18.91
C SER A 73 27.69 -12.81 19.78
N ALA A 74 27.84 -14.08 19.36
CA ALA A 74 28.69 -15.10 19.95
C ALA A 74 30.19 -14.92 19.64
N ASP A 75 30.59 -13.87 18.91
CA ASP A 75 32.01 -13.55 18.67
C ASP A 75 32.57 -12.56 19.71
N ARG A 76 31.97 -12.51 20.90
CA ARG A 76 32.63 -11.93 22.08
C ARG A 76 33.43 -13.06 22.74
N PRO A 77 34.74 -12.86 23.02
CA PRO A 77 35.55 -13.88 23.65
C PRO A 77 34.90 -14.32 24.97
N ILE A 78 34.76 -15.64 25.08
CA ILE A 78 34.27 -16.37 26.25
C ILE A 78 35.23 -16.09 27.39
N ASP A 79 34.92 -15.11 28.23
CA ASP A 79 35.52 -14.97 29.56
C ASP A 79 34.65 -14.06 30.44
N THR A 80 33.45 -14.56 30.80
CA THR A 80 32.78 -14.34 32.10
C THR A 80 31.41 -15.03 32.14
N ILE A 81 31.40 -16.37 32.22
CA ILE A 81 30.24 -17.10 32.76
C ILE A 81 30.36 -17.08 34.28
N ARG A 82 30.03 -15.95 34.91
CA ARG A 82 29.55 -15.88 36.31
C ARG A 82 29.12 -14.46 36.62
N ASN A 83 27.88 -14.12 36.31
CA ASN A 83 26.99 -13.28 37.14
C ASN A 83 25.70 -12.99 36.37
N GLY A 84 24.57 -13.27 37.00
CA GLY A 84 23.25 -13.25 36.40
C GLY A 84 22.82 -11.86 35.95
N PHE A 85 22.77 -11.66 34.64
CA PHE A 85 21.96 -10.65 33.99
C PHE A 85 21.28 -11.27 32.78
N GLY A 86 19.96 -11.20 32.77
CA GLY A 86 19.09 -11.88 31.82
C GLY A 86 19.35 -11.48 30.38
N PHE A 87 19.42 -12.50 29.52
CA PHE A 87 19.17 -12.31 28.10
C PHE A 87 17.70 -11.89 27.94
N PRO A 88 17.39 -10.74 27.31
CA PRO A 88 16.01 -10.49 26.91
C PRO A 88 15.62 -11.58 25.90
N PRO A 89 14.42 -12.18 26.06
CA PRO A 89 13.99 -13.27 25.21
C PRO A 89 13.80 -12.77 23.77
N THR A 90 14.05 -13.68 22.83
CA THR A 90 13.36 -13.86 21.53
C THR A 90 12.38 -12.75 21.14
N ASN A 91 12.49 -12.19 19.92
CA ASN A 91 11.51 -11.30 19.28
C ASN A 91 10.04 -11.70 19.57
N GLN A 92 9.51 -11.27 20.71
CA GLN A 92 8.15 -11.53 21.14
C GLN A 92 7.28 -10.42 20.55
N HIS A 93 7.14 -10.42 19.22
CA HIS A 93 6.12 -9.63 18.53
C HIS A 93 4.74 -10.32 18.63
N ALA A 94 4.40 -10.80 19.83
CA ALA A 94 3.09 -11.36 20.13
C ALA A 94 2.31 -10.29 20.90
N SER A 95 1.50 -9.51 20.19
CA SER A 95 0.58 -8.58 20.81
C SER A 95 -0.44 -9.35 21.68
N ASN A 96 -0.44 -9.08 22.98
CA ASN A 96 -1.35 -9.67 23.98
C ASN A 96 -2.85 -9.38 23.71
N ALA A 97 -3.18 -8.61 22.67
CA ALA A 97 -4.54 -8.26 22.26
C ALA A 97 -5.28 -9.36 21.48
N ARG A 98 -4.61 -10.47 21.13
CA ARG A 98 -5.15 -11.53 20.24
C ARG A 98 -6.44 -12.22 20.70
N LEU A 99 -6.89 -12.03 21.95
CA LEU A 99 -8.05 -12.74 22.49
C LEU A 99 -9.36 -11.92 22.49
N ARG A 100 -9.33 -10.60 22.22
CA ARG A 100 -10.52 -9.72 22.32
C ARG A 100 -10.99 -9.10 21.00
N LEU A 101 -10.22 -9.26 19.94
CA LEU A 101 -10.41 -8.59 18.65
C LEU A 101 -10.52 -9.60 17.51
N ASP A 102 -11.39 -9.32 16.54
CA ASP A 102 -11.32 -9.98 15.23
C ASP A 102 -10.13 -9.39 14.45
N ALA A 103 -9.37 -10.23 13.74
CA ALA A 103 -8.21 -9.82 12.93
C ALA A 103 -8.68 -9.16 11.62
N LYS A 104 -9.41 -8.05 11.76
CA LYS A 104 -10.02 -7.29 10.68
C LYS A 104 -9.56 -5.83 10.73
N VAL A 105 -9.20 -5.28 9.57
CA VAL A 105 -8.75 -3.89 9.42
C VAL A 105 -9.92 -3.02 8.95
N LEU A 106 -10.09 -1.84 9.54
CA LEU A 106 -11.03 -0.82 9.03
C LEU A 106 -10.23 0.25 8.30
N VAL A 107 -10.52 0.44 7.01
CA VAL A 107 -9.81 1.40 6.16
C VAL A 107 -10.77 2.53 5.81
N PHE A 108 -10.42 3.75 6.23
CA PHE A 108 -11.11 4.98 5.87
C PHE A 108 -10.47 5.57 4.62
N VAL A 109 -11.25 5.59 3.53
CA VAL A 109 -10.88 6.18 2.24
C VAL A 109 -11.61 7.49 2.02
N GLU A 110 -11.02 8.43 1.28
CA GLU A 110 -11.69 9.70 0.98
C GLU A 110 -12.86 9.51 0.01
N THR A 111 -12.65 8.63 -0.97
CA THR A 111 -13.65 8.24 -1.95
C THR A 111 -13.53 6.74 -2.23
N GLN A 112 -14.61 6.12 -2.69
CA GLN A 112 -14.63 4.70 -3.04
C GLN A 112 -13.68 4.32 -4.19
N TYR A 113 -13.15 5.30 -4.92
CA TYR A 113 -12.26 5.11 -6.07
C TYR A 113 -10.88 5.73 -5.85
N SER A 114 -10.51 6.03 -4.61
CA SER A 114 -9.19 6.61 -4.33
C SER A 114 -8.08 5.64 -4.76
N HIS A 115 -7.08 6.18 -5.46
CA HIS A 115 -5.91 5.44 -5.89
C HIS A 115 -5.13 4.86 -4.69
N LEU A 116 -4.86 5.67 -3.66
CA LEU A 116 -4.19 5.20 -2.44
C LEU A 116 -5.04 4.17 -1.70
N GLY A 117 -6.37 4.39 -1.64
CA GLY A 117 -7.29 3.43 -1.05
C GLY A 117 -7.24 2.06 -1.73
N ARG A 118 -7.16 2.05 -3.07
CA ARG A 118 -6.99 0.84 -3.87
C ARG A 118 -5.65 0.15 -3.60
N GLN A 119 -4.54 0.89 -3.56
CA GLN A 119 -3.23 0.33 -3.24
C GLN A 119 -3.20 -0.29 -1.84
N ILE A 120 -3.80 0.37 -0.84
CA ILE A 120 -3.91 -0.17 0.52
C ILE A 120 -4.73 -1.48 0.51
N SER A 121 -5.87 -1.51 -0.21
CA SER A 121 -6.67 -2.73 -0.31
C SER A 121 -5.91 -3.87 -1.01
N GLU A 122 -5.18 -3.58 -2.09
CA GLU A 122 -4.38 -4.58 -2.82
C GLU A 122 -3.30 -5.20 -1.90
N ILE A 123 -2.64 -4.39 -1.07
CA ILE A 123 -1.65 -4.86 -0.08
C ILE A 123 -2.32 -5.74 0.98
N LEU A 124 -3.48 -5.34 1.49
CA LEU A 124 -4.22 -6.11 2.51
C LEU A 124 -4.75 -7.44 1.95
N GLU A 125 -5.23 -7.44 0.71
CA GLU A 125 -5.65 -8.65 -0.01
C GLU A 125 -4.48 -9.60 -0.25
N ALA A 126 -3.35 -9.08 -0.73
CA ALA A 126 -2.13 -9.86 -0.93
C ALA A 126 -1.62 -10.48 0.39
N SER A 127 -1.80 -9.75 1.50
CA SER A 127 -1.44 -10.20 2.85
C SER A 127 -2.48 -11.15 3.48
N ARG A 128 -3.60 -11.43 2.78
CA ARG A 128 -4.74 -12.24 3.27
C ARG A 128 -5.34 -11.72 4.57
N ILE A 129 -5.30 -10.41 4.78
CA ILE A 129 -5.88 -9.74 5.95
C ILE A 129 -7.30 -9.34 5.60
N LYS A 130 -8.27 -9.70 6.45
CA LYS A 130 -9.66 -9.27 6.26
C LYS A 130 -9.75 -7.76 6.50
N PHE A 131 -10.43 -7.02 5.63
CA PHE A 131 -10.63 -5.59 5.81
C PHE A 131 -12.07 -5.15 5.48
N LYS A 132 -12.40 -3.92 5.85
CA LYS A 132 -13.62 -3.22 5.43
C LYS A 132 -13.22 -1.81 5.00
N LEU A 133 -13.71 -1.38 3.84
CA LEU A 133 -13.57 -0.01 3.37
C LEU A 133 -14.76 0.82 3.83
N GLU A 134 -14.50 2.02 4.31
CA GLU A 134 -15.50 3.02 4.66
C GLU A 134 -15.10 4.39 4.12
N ILE A 135 -16.09 5.17 3.70
CA ILE A 135 -15.85 6.52 3.20
C ILE A 135 -15.77 7.49 4.37
N ALA A 136 -14.65 8.17 4.50
CA ALA A 136 -14.42 9.16 5.55
C ALA A 136 -15.45 10.30 5.47
N GLY A 137 -16.06 10.64 6.61
CA GLY A 137 -17.09 11.70 6.73
C GLY A 137 -18.54 11.22 6.68
N LYS A 138 -18.79 9.93 6.39
CA LYS A 138 -20.09 9.30 6.68
C LYS A 138 -20.18 8.89 8.16
N SER A 139 -21.33 8.36 8.58
CA SER A 139 -21.48 7.76 9.91
C SER A 139 -20.51 6.60 10.09
N LEU A 140 -19.97 6.44 11.30
CA LEU A 140 -19.07 5.34 11.62
C LEU A 140 -19.81 4.00 11.55
N PRO A 141 -19.16 2.94 11.04
CA PRO A 141 -19.73 1.61 11.13
C PRO A 141 -19.78 1.14 12.59
N LEU A 142 -20.59 0.12 12.86
CA LEU A 142 -20.56 -0.56 14.15
C LEU A 142 -19.15 -1.12 14.44
N LEU A 143 -18.52 -0.59 15.48
CA LEU A 143 -17.15 -0.93 15.91
C LEU A 143 -17.10 -2.15 16.82
N THR A 144 -18.20 -2.46 17.51
CA THR A 144 -18.29 -3.56 18.46
C THR A 144 -19.39 -4.55 18.06
N ASN A 145 -19.27 -5.79 18.53
CA ASN A 145 -20.29 -6.82 18.44
C ASN A 145 -20.29 -7.61 19.76
N LEU A 146 -21.38 -7.54 20.52
CA LEU A 146 -21.57 -8.30 21.76
C LEU A 146 -20.33 -8.21 22.69
N ASP A 147 -19.89 -7.00 22.98
CA ASP A 147 -18.72 -6.64 23.81
C ASP A 147 -17.34 -7.06 23.28
N LYS A 148 -17.25 -7.47 22.01
CA LYS A 148 -15.98 -7.68 21.31
C LYS A 148 -15.71 -6.58 20.30
N GLY A 149 -14.45 -6.17 20.20
CA GLY A 149 -14.01 -5.22 19.19
C GLY A 149 -13.95 -5.89 17.83
N LYS A 150 -14.56 -5.27 16.82
CA LYS A 150 -14.69 -5.83 15.47
C LYS A 150 -13.44 -5.62 14.61
N PHE A 151 -12.64 -4.61 14.94
CA PHE A 151 -11.48 -4.19 14.14
C PHE A 151 -10.23 -4.11 15.01
N ALA A 152 -9.13 -4.68 14.53
CA ALA A 152 -7.86 -4.70 15.25
C ALA A 152 -6.94 -3.51 14.94
N VAL A 153 -7.09 -2.92 13.75
CA VAL A 153 -6.33 -1.75 13.29
C VAL A 153 -7.25 -0.85 12.48
N LEU A 154 -7.13 0.46 12.69
CA LEU A 154 -7.77 1.49 11.86
C LEU A 154 -6.73 2.11 10.94
N VAL A 155 -7.05 2.25 9.66
CA VAL A 155 -6.18 2.87 8.65
C VAL A 155 -6.89 4.07 8.04
N PHE A 156 -6.25 5.23 8.03
CA PHE A 156 -6.74 6.44 7.38
C PHE A 156 -5.87 6.75 6.17
N GLU A 157 -6.47 6.72 4.97
CA GLU A 157 -5.83 7.16 3.73
C GLU A 157 -5.40 8.64 3.79
N ASN A 158 -6.20 9.47 4.47
CA ASN A 158 -5.84 10.83 4.82
C ASN A 158 -6.14 11.04 6.31
N PHE A 159 -5.09 11.17 7.11
CA PHE A 159 -5.20 11.37 8.55
C PHE A 159 -5.91 12.69 8.91
N GLU A 160 -5.91 13.69 8.03
CA GLU A 160 -6.67 14.92 8.24
C GLU A 160 -8.17 14.68 8.37
N LYS A 161 -8.70 13.62 7.74
CA LYS A 161 -10.11 13.25 7.91
C LYS A 161 -10.43 12.84 9.34
N TYR A 162 -9.48 12.24 10.05
CA TYR A 162 -9.62 11.95 11.47
C TYR A 162 -9.53 13.24 12.30
N LEU A 163 -8.61 14.16 11.96
CA LEU A 163 -8.44 15.45 12.66
C LEU A 163 -9.65 16.39 12.53
N HIS A 164 -10.30 16.39 11.36
CA HIS A 164 -11.46 17.23 11.04
C HIS A 164 -12.80 16.52 11.24
N MET A 165 -12.80 15.30 11.78
CA MET A 165 -14.02 14.58 12.12
C MET A 165 -14.81 15.33 13.19
N ASN A 166 -16.14 15.21 13.15
CA ASN A 166 -17.00 15.73 14.21
C ASN A 166 -16.60 15.12 15.57
N LYS A 167 -16.67 15.96 16.61
CA LYS A 167 -16.21 15.64 17.97
C LYS A 167 -16.77 14.31 18.48
N TRP A 168 -18.07 14.06 18.28
CA TRP A 168 -18.72 12.82 18.74
C TRP A 168 -18.17 11.55 18.07
N ASN A 169 -18.00 11.54 16.74
CA ASN A 169 -17.43 10.37 16.05
C ASN A 169 -15.96 10.16 16.44
N ARG A 170 -15.19 11.25 16.58
CA ARG A 170 -13.79 11.17 17.02
C ARG A 170 -13.68 10.58 18.43
N GLU A 171 -14.49 11.06 19.38
CA GLU A 171 -14.52 10.55 20.76
C GLU A 171 -14.94 9.07 20.80
N LEU A 172 -15.89 8.65 19.96
CA LEU A 172 -16.30 7.26 19.85
C LEU A 172 -15.15 6.36 19.35
N LEU A 173 -14.40 6.80 18.32
CA LEU A 173 -13.22 6.08 17.84
C LEU A 173 -12.11 6.04 18.89
N ASP A 174 -11.83 7.16 19.55
CA ASP A 174 -10.77 7.23 20.55
C ASP A 174 -11.09 6.37 21.78
N LYS A 175 -12.36 6.34 22.20
CA LYS A 175 -12.83 5.42 23.24
C LYS A 175 -12.63 3.98 22.82
N TYR A 176 -13.03 3.62 21.59
CA TYR A 176 -12.84 2.28 21.05
C TYR A 176 -11.35 1.87 21.01
N CYS A 177 -10.47 2.77 20.56
CA CYS A 177 -9.04 2.50 20.48
C CYS A 177 -8.42 2.25 21.87
N ARG A 178 -8.82 3.03 22.88
CA ARG A 178 -8.36 2.84 24.27
C ARG A 178 -8.93 1.58 24.93
N GLU A 179 -10.21 1.29 24.73
CA GLU A 179 -10.90 0.17 25.37
C GLU A 179 -10.43 -1.19 24.83
N TYR A 180 -10.16 -1.25 23.51
CA TYR A 180 -9.79 -2.49 22.84
C TYR A 180 -8.30 -2.56 22.42
N ASN A 181 -7.49 -1.55 22.76
CA ASN A 181 -6.08 -1.45 22.37
C ASN A 181 -5.87 -1.55 20.84
N VAL A 182 -6.64 -0.75 20.10
CA VAL A 182 -6.62 -0.71 18.63
C VAL A 182 -5.72 0.43 18.16
N GLY A 183 -4.75 0.11 17.32
CA GLY A 183 -3.84 1.09 16.73
C GLY A 183 -4.46 1.83 15.54
N ILE A 184 -4.04 3.08 15.33
CA ILE A 184 -4.39 3.89 14.16
C ILE A 184 -3.14 4.08 13.29
N ILE A 185 -3.27 3.79 12.00
CA ILE A 185 -2.29 4.11 10.98
C ILE A 185 -2.86 5.26 10.14
N GLY A 186 -2.16 6.39 10.10
CA GLY A 186 -2.58 7.55 9.33
C GLY A 186 -1.56 7.91 8.27
N PHE A 187 -2.00 8.01 7.01
CA PHE A 187 -1.21 8.58 5.94
C PHE A 187 -1.48 10.08 5.83
N MET A 188 -0.42 10.87 5.70
CA MET A 188 -0.49 12.29 5.41
C MET A 188 -0.11 12.49 3.95
N LYS A 189 -0.97 13.15 3.18
CA LYS A 189 -0.68 13.48 1.78
C LYS A 189 0.26 14.68 1.73
N ALA A 190 1.15 14.72 0.75
CA ALA A 190 1.84 15.96 0.41
C ALA A 190 0.79 16.98 -0.03
N GLN A 191 0.85 18.18 0.55
CA GLN A 191 -0.06 19.27 0.22
C GLN A 191 0.58 20.21 -0.81
N GLU A 192 -0.23 20.91 -1.61
CA GLU A 192 0.24 22.01 -2.45
C GLU A 192 0.83 23.14 -1.60
N GLU A 193 0.25 23.37 -0.43
CA GLU A 193 0.77 24.31 0.55
C GLU A 193 1.93 23.70 1.34
N THR A 194 3.01 24.48 1.44
CA THR A 194 4.18 24.10 2.24
C THR A 194 3.97 24.59 3.67
N TYR A 195 3.80 23.65 4.60
CA TYR A 195 3.80 23.95 6.02
C TYR A 195 5.22 23.78 6.56
N VAL A 196 5.68 24.77 7.31
CA VAL A 196 6.97 24.70 8.01
C VAL A 196 6.71 24.96 9.49
N GLY A 197 6.77 23.91 10.30
CA GLY A 197 6.55 24.00 11.75
C GLY A 197 5.09 24.26 12.13
N ALA A 198 4.13 23.86 11.28
CA ALA A 198 2.72 23.97 11.62
C ALA A 198 2.36 22.93 12.69
N GLN A 199 1.65 23.34 13.73
CA GLN A 199 1.21 22.40 14.76
C GLN A 199 0.01 21.58 14.27
N LEU A 200 0.09 20.27 14.42
CA LEU A 200 -1.01 19.38 14.09
C LEU A 200 -2.15 19.56 15.10
N LYS A 201 -3.36 19.83 14.61
CA LYS A 201 -4.51 20.15 15.45
C LYS A 201 -4.81 19.05 16.48
N GLY A 202 -4.68 19.39 17.76
CA GLY A 202 -4.98 18.48 18.87
C GLY A 202 -3.87 17.48 19.17
N PHE A 203 -2.67 17.68 18.62
CA PHE A 203 -1.48 16.88 18.90
C PHE A 203 -0.28 17.79 19.21
N PRO A 204 0.64 17.41 20.11
CA PRO A 204 1.88 18.13 20.37
C PRO A 204 2.95 17.74 19.32
N LEU A 205 2.57 17.80 18.05
CA LEU A 205 3.39 17.44 16.90
C LEU A 205 3.45 18.62 15.94
N TYR A 206 4.64 18.95 15.45
CA TYR A 206 4.83 19.90 14.37
C TYR A 206 5.05 19.16 13.05
N VAL A 207 4.53 19.70 11.96
CA VAL A 207 4.59 19.11 10.62
C VAL A 207 5.35 20.03 9.68
N HIS A 208 6.20 19.42 8.87
CA HIS A 208 6.90 20.06 7.77
C HIS A 208 6.60 19.29 6.48
N THR A 209 5.93 19.91 5.50
CA THR A 209 5.60 19.30 4.21
C THR A 209 6.57 19.74 3.11
N ASN A 210 6.55 19.06 1.97
CA ASN A 210 7.32 19.40 0.78
C ASN A 210 8.83 19.57 1.03
N MET A 211 9.39 18.65 1.81
CA MET A 211 10.81 18.66 2.14
C MET A 211 11.60 17.69 1.27
N ALA A 212 12.76 18.14 0.79
CA ALA A 212 13.77 17.24 0.24
C ALA A 212 14.67 16.75 1.39
N VAL A 213 14.82 15.43 1.50
CA VAL A 213 15.51 14.77 2.62
C VAL A 213 16.64 13.86 2.15
N ARG A 214 17.61 13.64 3.03
CA ARG A 214 18.81 12.80 2.83
C ARG A 214 19.14 12.03 4.10
N ASP A 215 20.01 11.03 3.98
CA ASP A 215 20.58 10.27 5.10
C ASP A 215 19.47 9.67 6.01
N TYR A 216 18.66 8.79 5.44
CA TYR A 216 17.54 8.13 6.12
C TYR A 216 18.04 7.08 7.12
N HIS A 217 17.76 7.29 8.39
CA HIS A 217 18.10 6.44 9.53
C HIS A 217 16.84 5.78 10.10
N LEU A 218 16.84 4.45 10.18
CA LEU A 218 15.75 3.72 10.82
C LEU A 218 16.05 3.53 12.32
N ASN A 219 15.06 3.82 13.18
CA ASN A 219 15.20 3.59 14.61
C ASN A 219 15.32 2.08 14.90
N GLY A 220 16.44 1.68 15.51
CA GLY A 220 16.73 0.31 15.91
C GLY A 220 15.81 -0.20 17.02
N ASP A 221 15.45 0.70 17.94
CA ASP A 221 14.76 0.42 19.19
C ASP A 221 13.25 0.28 19.04
N SER A 222 12.70 0.71 17.90
CA SER A 222 11.27 0.61 17.64
C SER A 222 10.78 -0.84 17.63
N THR A 223 9.65 -1.06 18.29
CA THR A 223 8.95 -2.36 18.36
C THR A 223 8.11 -2.67 17.11
N VAL A 224 7.96 -1.70 16.20
CA VAL A 224 7.18 -1.85 14.96
C VAL A 224 7.90 -2.77 13.98
N LEU A 225 7.14 -3.67 13.35
CA LEU A 225 7.67 -4.58 12.33
C LEU A 225 8.23 -3.79 11.14
N ARG A 226 9.47 -4.08 10.79
CA ARG A 226 10.20 -3.43 9.68
C ARG A 226 10.59 -4.44 8.61
N LEU A 227 10.64 -3.97 7.37
CA LEU A 227 11.12 -4.74 6.23
C LEU A 227 12.65 -4.68 6.12
N THR A 228 13.26 -3.57 6.52
CA THR A 228 14.70 -3.31 6.49
C THR A 228 15.38 -3.66 7.82
N ARG A 229 16.72 -3.73 7.83
CA ARG A 229 17.47 -4.08 9.05
C ARG A 229 17.35 -2.97 10.11
N ALA A 230 17.35 -3.39 11.37
CA ALA A 230 17.43 -2.51 12.52
C ALA A 230 18.64 -1.57 12.47
N GLY A 231 18.44 -0.28 12.73
CA GLY A 231 19.53 0.70 12.84
C GLY A 231 20.32 0.95 11.56
N GLU A 232 19.78 0.54 10.40
CA GLU A 232 20.43 0.77 9.11
C GLU A 232 20.21 2.22 8.65
N VAL A 233 21.24 2.76 8.00
CA VAL A 233 21.24 4.11 7.44
C VAL A 233 21.41 4.02 5.93
N PHE A 234 20.45 4.58 5.21
CA PHE A 234 20.59 4.85 3.78
C PHE A 234 21.21 6.24 3.60
N TYR A 235 22.47 6.26 3.16
CA TYR A 235 23.21 7.50 2.92
C TYR A 235 22.90 8.08 1.54
N GLY A 236 22.83 9.41 1.48
CA GLY A 236 22.56 10.16 0.26
C GLY A 236 21.12 10.65 0.16
N ASN A 237 20.79 11.22 -1.00
CA ASN A 237 19.53 11.90 -1.22
C ASN A 237 18.40 10.90 -1.44
N ILE A 238 17.28 11.10 -0.75
CA ILE A 238 16.07 10.33 -1.00
C ILE A 238 15.37 10.98 -2.22
N PRO A 239 14.89 10.19 -3.19
CA PRO A 239 14.15 10.74 -4.31
C PRO A 239 12.86 11.43 -3.83
N GLY A 240 12.48 12.51 -4.53
CA GLY A 240 11.29 13.30 -4.21
C GLY A 240 11.57 14.52 -3.34
N SER A 241 10.71 15.52 -3.47
CA SER A 241 10.74 16.77 -2.68
C SER A 241 9.41 17.00 -1.94
N ASP A 242 8.57 15.97 -1.89
CA ASP A 242 7.21 15.95 -1.35
C ASP A 242 7.15 15.22 0.01
N TRP A 243 8.30 15.03 0.67
CA TRP A 243 8.34 14.35 1.96
C TRP A 243 7.71 15.20 3.05
N THR A 244 6.97 14.52 3.93
CA THR A 244 6.40 15.10 5.14
C THR A 244 7.13 14.57 6.37
N VAL A 245 7.60 15.48 7.21
CA VAL A 245 8.33 15.19 8.45
C VAL A 245 7.51 15.65 9.65
N PHE A 246 7.59 14.89 10.73
CA PHE A 246 6.98 15.20 12.01
C PHE A 246 8.06 15.50 13.06
N GLN A 247 7.88 16.57 13.82
CA GLN A 247 8.71 16.87 14.97
C GLN A 247 7.86 16.75 16.24
N PRO A 248 8.07 15.71 17.06
CA PRO A 248 7.35 15.57 18.31
C PRO A 248 7.87 16.55 19.37
N ASN A 249 6.95 17.06 20.20
CA ASN A 249 7.27 17.87 21.39
C ASN A 249 6.87 17.18 22.69
N HIS A 250 6.68 15.85 22.66
CA HIS A 250 6.25 15.08 23.82
C HIS A 250 6.83 13.67 23.80
N SER A 251 7.18 13.12 24.96
CA SER A 251 7.86 11.83 25.11
C SER A 251 7.00 10.61 24.79
N THR A 252 5.68 10.79 24.63
CA THR A 252 4.76 9.72 24.20
C THR A 252 4.93 9.34 22.73
N TYR A 253 5.71 10.10 21.99
CA TYR A 253 5.96 9.89 20.58
C TYR A 253 7.33 9.30 20.37
N GLU A 254 7.37 8.17 19.69
CA GLU A 254 8.62 7.55 19.24
C GLU A 254 8.75 7.68 17.73
N ALA A 255 9.93 8.14 17.30
CA ALA A 255 10.33 8.19 15.91
C ALA A 255 10.58 6.77 15.37
N LEU A 256 9.90 6.35 14.30
CA LEU A 256 10.28 5.10 13.62
C LEU A 256 11.49 5.29 12.72
N ALA A 257 11.57 6.44 12.07
CA ALA A 257 12.64 6.80 11.18
C ALA A 257 12.97 8.27 11.29
N SER A 258 14.09 8.64 10.69
CA SER A 258 14.70 9.93 10.84
C SER A 258 15.52 10.25 9.60
N ALA A 259 15.59 11.51 9.21
CA ALA A 259 16.35 11.96 8.04
C ALA A 259 16.94 13.35 8.30
N ARG A 260 17.73 13.85 7.36
CA ARG A 260 18.25 15.22 7.37
C ARG A 260 17.67 16.00 6.20
N SER A 261 17.56 17.31 6.33
CA SER A 261 17.11 18.16 5.22
C SER A 261 18.24 18.32 4.20
N GLN A 262 17.90 18.32 2.92
CA GLN A 262 18.86 18.62 1.85
C GLN A 262 19.21 20.12 1.80
N THR A 263 18.29 21.00 2.22
CA THR A 263 18.40 22.45 1.99
C THR A 263 19.03 23.22 3.17
N TYR A 264 19.05 22.66 4.39
CA TYR A 264 19.51 23.34 5.61
C TYR A 264 21.05 23.53 5.73
N GLN A 265 21.80 23.31 4.66
CA GLN A 265 23.25 23.22 4.72
C GLN A 265 24.01 24.57 4.60
N SER A 266 23.32 25.72 4.57
CA SER A 266 24.00 27.00 4.32
C SER A 266 24.18 27.94 5.53
N SER A 267 23.51 27.73 6.67
CA SER A 267 23.60 28.68 7.82
C SER A 267 23.94 28.07 9.19
N LEU A 268 23.77 26.75 9.38
CA LEU A 268 24.04 26.08 10.68
C LEU A 268 25.17 25.05 10.63
N ALA A 269 25.73 24.78 9.45
CA ALA A 269 26.91 23.93 9.27
C ALA A 269 28.17 24.47 9.98
N SER A 270 28.15 25.70 10.52
CA SER A 270 29.22 26.24 11.37
C SER A 270 29.13 25.83 12.85
N LYS A 271 28.04 25.15 13.28
CA LYS A 271 27.82 24.78 14.69
C LYS A 271 27.57 23.28 14.96
N GLY A 272 27.64 22.42 13.95
CA GLY A 272 27.68 20.96 14.16
C GLY A 272 26.40 20.31 14.71
N ILE A 273 25.23 20.97 14.59
CA ILE A 273 23.95 20.42 15.03
C ILE A 273 22.93 20.60 13.90
N ASP A 274 22.88 19.63 12.99
CA ASP A 274 21.76 19.49 12.06
C ASP A 274 20.64 18.72 12.77
N PRO A 275 19.43 19.30 12.96
CA PRO A 275 18.36 18.62 13.66
C PRO A 275 17.84 17.43 12.84
N LEU A 276 17.73 16.29 13.49
CA LEU A 276 17.20 15.07 12.92
C LEU A 276 15.68 15.21 12.72
N LEU A 277 15.26 15.10 11.46
CA LEU A 277 13.88 15.22 11.02
C LEU A 277 13.20 13.86 11.12
N THR A 278 12.26 13.71 12.06
CA THR A 278 11.62 12.42 12.35
C THR A 278 10.49 12.13 11.36
N THR A 279 10.47 10.92 10.80
CA THR A 279 9.35 10.43 10.00
C THR A 279 8.74 9.21 10.70
N VAL A 280 7.45 9.36 11.00
CA VAL A 280 6.53 8.39 11.61
C VAL A 280 6.55 8.33 13.13
N VAL A 281 5.33 8.47 13.66
CA VAL A 281 4.94 8.59 15.05
C VAL A 281 4.27 7.28 15.48
N HIS A 282 4.93 6.54 16.37
CA HIS A 282 4.28 5.52 17.18
C HIS A 282 3.73 6.19 18.43
N VAL A 283 2.45 5.96 18.76
CA VAL A 283 1.84 6.41 20.02
C VAL A 283 1.68 5.18 20.90
N CYS A 284 2.43 5.14 22.00
CA CYS A 284 2.29 4.14 23.06
C CYS A 284 1.05 4.40 23.92
#